data_AF-A0A969Z5V4-F1
#
_entry.id   AF-A0A969Z5V4-F1
#
_cell.length_a   1.000
_cell.length_b   1.000
_cell.length_c   1.000
_cell.angle_alpha   90.00
_cell.angle_beta   90.00
_cell.angle_gamma   90.00
#
_symmetry.space_group_name_H-M   'P 1'
#
loop_
_entity.id
_entity.type
_entity.pdbx_description
1 polymer ?
#
loop_
_entity_poly.entity_id
_entity_poly.type
_entity_poly.pdbx_seq_one_letter_code
_entity_poly.pdbx_strand_id
1 'polypeptide(L)'
;MRKIYLLLAFVLVLLLSSCQTKTFEVNFYADDVLLKSEEVETNKSATAPDAPDKEGYTFIKWDQDFSKVSKDLKVNAVYEIKKYQVKFFVDDNQIGEVQYVNHGEAAVAPDVVIIKPGYKHIGWDKDGKNIQASIDIFAKFEEVTDRYT
;
A
#
# COMPACT_ATOMS: atom_id res chain seq x y z
N MET A 1 -67.12 4.21 -42.30
CA MET A 1 -66.10 4.94 -41.53
C MET A 1 -66.20 4.56 -40.05
N ARG A 2 -65.06 4.61 -39.33
CA ARG A 2 -64.82 4.34 -37.90
C ARG A 2 -64.39 2.90 -37.56
N LYS A 3 -63.17 2.52 -37.92
CA LYS A 3 -61.87 2.74 -37.20
C LYS A 3 -61.57 1.55 -36.25
N ILE A 4 -60.95 0.51 -36.80
CA ILE A 4 -60.33 -0.66 -36.11
C ILE A 4 -58.97 -0.30 -35.47
N TYR A 5 -58.67 0.98 -35.27
CA TYR A 5 -57.34 1.46 -34.88
C TYR A 5 -57.03 1.42 -33.37
N LEU A 6 -57.94 0.92 -32.52
CA LEU A 6 -57.76 0.98 -31.05
C LEU A 6 -57.02 -0.23 -30.45
N LEU A 7 -56.97 -1.38 -31.14
CA LEU A 7 -56.22 -2.56 -30.67
C LEU A 7 -54.85 -2.72 -31.36
N LEU A 8 -54.71 -2.27 -32.61
CA LEU A 8 -53.42 -2.23 -33.32
C LEU A 8 -52.53 -1.05 -32.89
N ALA A 9 -53.09 -0.01 -32.28
CA ALA A 9 -52.30 1.05 -31.65
C ALA A 9 -51.84 0.69 -30.23
N PHE A 10 -52.53 -0.20 -29.51
CA PHE A 10 -52.18 -0.55 -28.13
C PHE A 10 -51.09 -1.64 -28.04
N VAL A 11 -50.97 -2.50 -29.06
CA VAL A 11 -49.82 -3.42 -29.19
C VAL A 11 -48.58 -2.70 -29.77
N LEU A 12 -48.77 -1.59 -30.50
CA LEU A 12 -47.66 -0.83 -31.10
C LEU A 12 -47.07 0.26 -30.18
N VAL A 13 -47.76 0.66 -29.10
CA VAL A 13 -47.23 1.60 -28.08
C VAL A 13 -46.42 0.88 -27.00
N LEU A 14 -46.59 -0.43 -26.82
CA LEU A 14 -45.78 -1.26 -25.90
C LEU A 14 -44.39 -1.64 -26.45
N LEU A 15 -44.09 -1.27 -27.71
CA LEU A 15 -42.78 -1.49 -28.35
C LEU A 15 -41.82 -0.29 -28.21
N LEU A 16 -42.24 0.78 -27.52
CA LEU A 16 -41.38 1.94 -27.28
C LEU A 16 -40.68 1.79 -25.91
N SER A 17 -39.36 1.62 -25.96
CA SER A 17 -38.38 1.77 -24.86
C SER A 17 -37.85 0.50 -24.18
N SER A 18 -37.58 -0.57 -24.93
CA SER A 18 -36.49 -1.48 -24.56
C SER A 18 -35.19 -0.99 -25.19
N CYS A 19 -34.66 0.14 -24.73
CA CYS A 19 -33.24 0.43 -24.92
C CYS A 19 -32.49 -0.56 -24.02
N GLN A 20 -32.08 -1.71 -24.55
CA GLN A 20 -31.21 -2.64 -23.83
C GLN A 20 -29.87 -1.93 -23.63
N THR A 21 -29.64 -1.36 -22.45
CA THR A 21 -28.37 -0.71 -22.13
C THR A 21 -27.32 -1.79 -21.95
N LYS A 22 -26.24 -1.71 -22.73
CA LYS A 22 -25.11 -2.63 -22.58
C LYS A 22 -24.40 -2.30 -21.27
N THR A 23 -24.31 -3.30 -20.39
CA THR A 23 -23.58 -3.23 -19.13
C THR A 23 -22.26 -3.99 -19.21
N PHE A 24 -21.37 -3.70 -18.27
CA PHE A 24 -20.06 -4.32 -18.11
C PHE A 24 -19.78 -4.59 -16.63
N GLU A 25 -19.05 -5.65 -16.36
CA GLU A 25 -18.69 -6.05 -15.00
C GLU A 25 -17.34 -5.44 -14.60
N VAL A 26 -17.31 -4.77 -13.46
CA VAL A 26 -16.08 -4.21 -12.86
C VAL A 26 -15.82 -4.90 -11.54
N ASN A 27 -14.71 -5.63 -11.48
CA ASN A 27 -14.30 -6.38 -10.31
C ASN A 27 -13.04 -5.75 -9.69
N PHE A 28 -13.14 -5.37 -8.42
CA PHE A 28 -12.06 -4.77 -7.62
C PHE A 28 -11.39 -5.83 -6.74
N TYR A 29 -10.06 -5.92 -6.82
CA TYR A 29 -9.26 -6.90 -6.10
C TYR A 29 -8.14 -6.26 -5.27
N ALA A 30 -7.79 -6.87 -4.14
CA ALA A 30 -6.52 -6.65 -3.46
C ALA A 30 -5.87 -8.00 -3.17
N ASP A 31 -4.59 -8.17 -3.52
CA ASP A 31 -3.86 -9.43 -3.37
C ASP A 31 -4.66 -10.66 -3.88
N ASP A 32 -5.22 -10.54 -5.09
CA ASP A 32 -6.07 -11.54 -5.75
C ASP A 32 -7.40 -11.90 -5.04
N VAL A 33 -7.74 -11.23 -3.93
CA VAL A 33 -9.04 -11.36 -3.25
C VAL A 33 -10.04 -10.36 -3.83
N LEU A 34 -11.21 -10.85 -4.25
CA LEU A 34 -12.31 -10.00 -4.72
C LEU A 34 -12.90 -9.21 -3.55
N LEU A 35 -12.89 -7.88 -3.66
CA LEU A 35 -13.43 -6.96 -2.65
C LEU A 35 -14.86 -6.52 -3.01
N LYS A 36 -15.10 -6.22 -4.29
CA LYS A 36 -16.39 -5.76 -4.81
C LYS A 36 -16.54 -6.09 -6.29
N SER A 37 -17.75 -6.47 -6.68
CA SER A 37 -18.20 -6.54 -8.08
C SER A 37 -19.29 -5.50 -8.31
N GLU A 38 -19.24 -4.79 -9.42
CA GLU A 38 -20.23 -3.79 -9.82
C GLU A 38 -20.55 -3.91 -11.31
N GLU A 39 -21.84 -4.03 -11.64
CA GLU A 39 -22.32 -3.95 -13.02
C GLU A 39 -22.64 -2.49 -13.37
N VAL A 40 -22.04 -1.97 -14.45
CA VAL A 40 -22.17 -0.57 -14.85
C VAL A 40 -22.59 -0.44 -16.32
N GLU A 41 -23.44 0.53 -16.63
CA GLU A 41 -23.78 0.84 -18.02
C GLU A 41 -22.58 1.42 -18.79
N THR A 42 -22.59 1.23 -20.11
CA THR A 42 -21.56 1.77 -21.00
C THR A 42 -21.32 3.27 -20.79
N ASN A 43 -20.06 3.67 -20.74
CA ASN A 43 -19.56 5.02 -20.49
C ASN A 43 -19.92 5.60 -19.11
N LYS A 44 -20.42 4.82 -18.16
CA LYS A 44 -20.56 5.21 -16.76
C LYS A 44 -19.31 4.86 -15.96
N SER A 45 -19.19 5.45 -14.77
CA SER A 45 -18.14 5.17 -13.80
C SER A 45 -18.56 4.05 -12.86
N ALA A 46 -17.62 3.19 -12.46
CA ALA A 46 -17.78 2.32 -11.30
C ALA A 46 -17.36 3.04 -10.01
N THR A 47 -17.77 2.53 -8.85
CA THR A 47 -17.35 3.04 -7.54
C THR A 47 -16.43 2.04 -6.85
N ALA A 48 -15.18 2.42 -6.61
CA ALA A 48 -14.26 1.56 -5.88
C ALA A 48 -14.66 1.40 -4.39
N PRO A 49 -14.42 0.24 -3.77
CA PRO A 49 -14.52 0.09 -2.32
C PRO A 49 -13.33 0.75 -1.61
N ASP A 50 -13.37 0.80 -0.28
CA ASP A 50 -12.18 1.08 0.52
C ASP A 50 -11.15 -0.02 0.32
N ALA A 51 -9.88 0.35 0.13
CA ALA A 51 -8.80 -0.61 0.04
C ALA A 51 -8.50 -1.17 1.45
N PRO A 52 -8.31 -2.49 1.60
CA PRO A 52 -7.99 -3.09 2.88
C PRO A 52 -6.63 -2.60 3.40
N ASP A 53 -6.49 -2.49 4.72
CA ASP A 53 -5.20 -2.27 5.34
C ASP A 53 -4.27 -3.47 5.10
N LYS A 54 -3.03 -3.18 4.73
CA LYS A 54 -1.98 -4.18 4.51
C LYS A 54 -0.77 -3.84 5.37
N GLU A 55 -0.45 -4.71 6.33
CA GLU A 55 0.67 -4.49 7.26
C GLU A 55 1.98 -4.27 6.50
N GLY A 56 2.71 -3.22 6.84
CA GLY A 56 3.95 -2.86 6.17
C GLY A 56 3.81 -2.15 4.82
N TYR A 57 2.58 -1.94 4.32
CA TYR A 57 2.33 -1.27 3.04
C TYR A 57 1.42 -0.05 3.20
N THR A 58 1.44 0.81 2.17
CA THR A 58 0.55 1.95 2.00
C THR A 58 -0.22 1.76 0.70
N PHE A 59 -1.55 1.86 0.75
CA PHE A 59 -2.37 1.90 -0.46
C PHE A 59 -2.06 3.19 -1.24
N ILE A 60 -1.73 3.03 -2.52
CA ILE A 60 -1.39 4.18 -3.39
C ILE A 60 -2.58 4.55 -4.27
N LYS A 61 -3.14 3.55 -4.97
CA LYS A 61 -4.24 3.74 -5.93
C LYS A 61 -4.75 2.40 -6.44
N TRP A 62 -5.80 2.45 -7.22
CA TRP A 62 -6.19 1.38 -8.14
C TRP A 62 -5.38 1.44 -9.44
N ASP A 63 -5.15 0.29 -10.07
CA ASP A 63 -4.21 0.13 -11.19
C ASP A 63 -4.68 0.69 -12.54
N GLN A 64 -5.99 0.88 -12.72
CA GLN A 64 -6.56 1.40 -13.97
C GLN A 64 -7.75 2.32 -13.73
N ASP A 65 -8.06 3.14 -14.74
CA ASP A 65 -9.22 4.03 -14.71
C ASP A 65 -10.53 3.24 -14.87
N PHE A 66 -11.52 3.61 -14.07
CA PHE A 66 -12.86 3.07 -14.09
C PHE A 66 -13.93 4.18 -14.13
N SER A 67 -13.53 5.41 -14.49
CA SER A 67 -14.44 6.55 -14.64
C SER A 67 -15.34 6.45 -15.89
N LYS A 68 -14.92 5.68 -16.90
CA LYS A 68 -15.66 5.46 -18.15
C LYS A 68 -15.51 4.03 -18.65
N VAL A 69 -16.46 3.17 -18.29
CA VAL A 69 -16.39 1.73 -18.55
C VAL A 69 -16.98 1.38 -19.90
N SER A 70 -16.23 0.62 -20.72
CA SER A 70 -16.65 0.21 -22.07
C SER A 70 -16.36 -1.27 -22.37
N LYS A 71 -15.88 -2.00 -21.37
CA LYS A 71 -15.58 -3.44 -21.34
C LYS A 71 -15.51 -3.88 -19.88
N ASP A 72 -15.53 -5.18 -19.63
CA ASP A 72 -15.32 -5.72 -18.30
C ASP A 72 -13.90 -5.36 -17.80
N LEU A 73 -13.78 -5.03 -16.52
CA LEU A 73 -12.53 -4.59 -15.90
C LEU A 73 -12.20 -5.45 -14.67
N LYS A 74 -10.95 -5.89 -14.59
CA LYS A 74 -10.34 -6.42 -13.36
C LYS A 74 -9.39 -5.35 -12.79
N VAL A 75 -9.86 -4.60 -11.81
CA VAL A 75 -9.12 -3.48 -11.19
C VAL A 75 -8.42 -3.97 -9.93
N ASN A 76 -7.11 -3.73 -9.80
CA ASN A 76 -6.31 -4.20 -8.68
C ASN A 76 -5.79 -3.04 -7.83
N ALA A 77 -5.80 -3.22 -6.51
CA ALA A 77 -5.19 -2.29 -5.58
C ALA A 77 -3.65 -2.34 -5.71
N VAL A 78 -3.04 -1.16 -5.78
CA VAL A 78 -1.60 -0.98 -5.84
C VAL A 78 -1.11 -0.50 -4.48
N TYR A 79 -0.15 -1.23 -3.92
CA TYR A 79 0.47 -0.95 -2.64
C TYR A 79 1.96 -0.67 -2.80
N GLU A 80 2.49 0.23 -1.98
CA GLU A 80 3.94 0.46 -1.84
C GLU A 80 4.39 0.04 -0.44
N ILE A 81 5.54 -0.63 -0.34
CA ILE A 81 6.10 -1.01 0.94
C ILE A 81 6.55 0.24 1.71
N LYS A 82 6.21 0.33 2.99
CA LYS A 82 6.63 1.42 3.86
C LYS A 82 8.14 1.39 4.03
N LYS A 83 8.75 2.57 4.10
CA LYS A 83 10.18 2.77 4.34
C LYS A 83 10.40 3.53 5.63
N TYR A 84 11.42 3.15 6.36
CA TYR A 84 11.75 3.74 7.65
C TYR A 84 13.18 4.24 7.68
N GLN A 85 13.36 5.38 8.36
CA GLN A 85 14.66 6.00 8.55
C GLN A 85 15.36 5.33 9.74
N VAL A 86 16.61 4.91 9.55
CA VAL A 86 17.47 4.38 10.62
C VAL A 86 18.74 5.21 10.70
N LYS A 87 19.09 5.63 11.92
CA LYS A 87 20.31 6.39 12.22
C LYS A 87 21.09 5.71 13.34
N PHE A 88 22.40 5.77 13.25
CA PHE A 88 23.32 5.20 14.23
C PHE A 88 24.09 6.31 14.93
N PHE A 89 24.30 6.17 16.24
CA PHE A 89 24.91 7.18 17.09
C PHE A 89 26.00 6.62 18.00
N VAL A 90 27.07 7.40 18.18
CA VAL A 90 28.12 7.20 19.20
C VAL A 90 28.25 8.51 19.97
N ASP A 91 28.11 8.46 21.30
CA ASP A 91 28.14 9.66 22.17
C ASP A 91 27.24 10.79 21.64
N ASP A 92 25.99 10.46 21.29
CA ASP A 92 24.97 11.36 20.69
C ASP A 92 25.34 12.00 19.34
N ASN A 93 26.46 11.63 18.73
CA ASN A 93 26.84 12.05 17.39
C ASN A 93 26.45 10.99 16.37
N GLN A 94 25.73 11.39 15.31
CA GLN A 94 25.39 10.47 14.23
C GLN A 94 26.67 9.97 13.55
N ILE A 95 26.76 8.67 13.33
CA ILE A 95 27.83 8.05 12.55
C ILE A 95 27.27 7.33 11.33
N GLY A 96 28.05 7.34 10.24
CA GLY A 96 27.63 6.78 8.97
C GLY A 96 26.46 7.53 8.30
N GLU A 97 26.03 6.99 7.18
CA GLU A 97 24.92 7.52 6.39
C GLU A 97 23.56 7.16 7.02
N VAL A 98 22.57 8.02 6.77
CA VAL A 98 21.17 7.73 7.09
C VAL A 98 20.67 6.60 6.19
N GLN A 99 20.07 5.57 6.79
CA GLN A 99 19.52 4.44 6.04
C GLN A 99 18.01 4.55 5.89
N TYR A 100 17.51 4.10 4.75
CA TYR A 100 16.08 3.91 4.48
C TYR A 100 15.84 2.45 4.14
N VAL A 101 15.24 1.71 5.06
CA VAL A 101 14.98 0.26 4.90
C VAL A 101 13.50 0.01 4.70
N ASN A 102 13.15 -1.01 3.93
CA ASN A 102 11.74 -1.39 3.78
C ASN A 102 11.22 -1.98 5.11
N HIS A 103 9.89 -1.95 5.30
CA HIS A 103 9.26 -2.55 6.47
C HIS A 103 9.69 -4.00 6.68
N GLY A 104 10.18 -4.30 7.87
CA GLY A 104 10.65 -5.63 8.26
C GLY A 104 12.06 -5.98 7.83
N GLU A 105 12.74 -5.14 7.04
CA GLU A 105 14.14 -5.34 6.69
C GLU A 105 15.08 -4.90 7.83
N ALA A 106 16.32 -5.36 7.76
CA ALA A 106 17.37 -4.99 8.71
C ALA A 106 18.16 -3.79 8.19
N ALA A 107 18.62 -2.95 9.12
CA ALA A 107 19.65 -1.95 8.86
C ALA A 107 21.05 -2.56 8.99
N VAL A 108 22.03 -1.94 8.34
CA VAL A 108 23.44 -2.36 8.39
C VAL A 108 24.20 -1.41 9.32
N ALA A 109 24.63 -1.89 10.48
CA ALA A 109 25.38 -1.05 11.40
C ALA A 109 26.73 -0.62 10.79
N PRO A 110 27.15 0.66 10.95
CA PRO A 110 28.48 1.10 10.56
C PRO A 110 29.55 0.58 11.53
N ASP A 111 30.81 0.60 11.08
CA ASP A 111 31.95 0.31 11.94
C ASP A 111 32.14 1.41 12.98
N VAL A 112 32.40 1.01 14.24
CA VAL A 112 32.63 1.93 15.36
C VAL A 112 34.12 2.08 15.59
N VAL A 113 34.65 3.29 15.40
CA VAL A 113 36.04 3.64 15.75
C VAL A 113 36.08 4.12 17.19
N ILE A 114 36.74 3.36 18.07
CA ILE A 114 36.89 3.72 19.48
C ILE A 114 38.08 4.66 19.64
N ILE A 115 37.82 5.91 20.05
CA ILE A 115 38.86 6.91 20.30
C ILE A 115 39.11 7.18 21.79
N LYS A 116 38.27 6.63 22.69
CA LYS A 116 38.38 6.82 24.14
C LYS A 116 39.12 5.66 24.80
N PRO A 117 40.33 5.89 25.38
CA PRO A 117 41.03 4.85 26.14
C PRO A 117 40.18 4.34 27.31
N GLY A 118 40.27 3.04 27.58
CA GLY A 118 39.55 2.40 28.68
C GLY A 118 38.08 2.07 28.37
N TYR A 119 37.63 2.11 27.12
CA TYR A 119 36.28 1.70 26.73
C TYR A 119 36.32 0.66 25.60
N LYS A 120 35.37 -0.28 25.64
CA LYS A 120 35.15 -1.28 24.59
C LYS A 120 33.73 -1.18 24.07
N HIS A 121 33.55 -1.15 22.75
CA HIS A 121 32.23 -1.28 22.12
C HIS A 121 31.70 -2.70 22.31
N ILE A 122 30.54 -2.84 22.94
CA ILE A 122 29.89 -4.13 23.25
C ILE A 122 28.70 -4.43 22.32
N GLY A 123 28.40 -3.54 21.39
CA GLY A 123 27.30 -3.65 20.43
C GLY A 123 26.37 -2.46 20.50
N TRP A 124 25.18 -2.61 19.93
CA TRP A 124 24.19 -1.55 19.81
C TRP A 124 23.06 -1.71 20.83
N ASP A 125 22.33 -0.63 21.11
CA ASP A 125 21.21 -0.66 22.05
C ASP A 125 20.01 -1.44 21.53
N LYS A 126 19.82 -1.40 20.22
CA LYS A 126 18.83 -2.13 19.42
C LYS A 126 19.57 -2.97 18.38
N ASP A 127 19.04 -4.14 18.03
CA ASP A 127 19.71 -5.06 17.11
C ASP A 127 19.65 -4.66 15.64
N GLY A 128 18.84 -3.64 15.30
CA GLY A 128 18.68 -3.13 13.93
C GLY A 128 17.94 -4.08 12.99
N LYS A 129 17.27 -5.11 13.52
CA LYS A 129 16.53 -6.10 12.73
C LYS A 129 15.03 -5.80 12.75
N ASN A 130 14.33 -6.28 11.72
CA ASN A 130 12.87 -6.17 11.61
C ASN A 130 12.37 -4.74 11.85
N ILE A 131 12.84 -3.78 11.04
CA ILE A 131 12.52 -2.37 11.25
C ILE A 131 11.06 -2.09 10.84
N GLN A 132 10.24 -1.74 11.82
CA GLN A 132 8.81 -1.44 11.63
C GLN A 132 8.45 0.03 11.84
N ALA A 133 9.41 0.85 12.28
CA ALA A 133 9.28 2.30 12.45
C ALA A 133 10.65 2.96 12.29
N SER A 134 10.69 4.28 12.06
CA SER A 134 11.96 5.01 12.07
C SER A 134 12.57 4.99 13.47
N ILE A 135 13.87 4.68 13.58
CA ILE A 135 14.55 4.52 14.86
C ILE A 135 15.97 5.10 14.84
N ASP A 136 16.38 5.57 16.02
CA ASP A 136 17.78 5.87 16.32
C ASP A 136 18.37 4.71 17.13
N ILE A 137 19.59 4.29 16.78
CA ILE A 137 20.32 3.18 17.39
C ILE A 137 21.62 3.72 17.98
N PHE A 138 21.87 3.44 19.24
CA PHE A 138 22.99 4.00 20.02
C PHE A 138 24.01 2.92 20.37
N ALA A 139 25.29 3.22 20.18
CA ALA A 139 26.36 2.30 20.55
C ALA A 139 26.42 2.14 22.08
N LYS A 140 26.63 0.90 22.53
CA LYS A 140 26.86 0.54 23.93
C LYS A 140 28.35 0.31 24.16
N PHE A 141 28.85 0.85 25.26
CA PHE A 141 30.24 0.71 25.68
C PHE A 141 30.33 0.16 27.10
N GLU A 142 31.42 -0.53 27.39
CA GLU A 142 31.81 -0.98 28.73
C GLU A 142 33.19 -0.43 29.08
N GLU A 143 33.38 -0.02 30.33
CA GLU A 143 34.69 0.38 30.84
C GLU A 143 35.60 -0.84 30.97
N VAL A 144 36.78 -0.74 30.37
CA VAL A 144 37.85 -1.72 30.52
C VAL A 144 38.54 -1.42 31.84
N THR A 145 38.15 -2.13 32.90
CA THR A 145 38.90 -2.09 34.16
C THR A 145 40.12 -2.99 34.03
N ASP A 146 41.33 -2.41 33.98
CA ASP A 146 42.56 -3.19 34.18
C ASP A 146 42.58 -3.69 35.63
N ARG A 147 42.17 -4.94 35.85
CA ARG A 147 42.38 -5.61 37.15
C ARG A 147 43.82 -6.12 37.22
N TYR A 148 44.76 -5.22 37.46
CA TYR A 148 46.08 -5.52 38.01
C TYR A 148 46.51 -4.39 38.96
N THR A 149 46.15 -4.54 40.24
CA THR A 149 47.08 -4.25 41.35
C THR A 149 48.16 -5.32 41.40
#